data_AF-A0A9E5HIQ3-F1
#
_entry.id   AF-A0A9E5HIQ3-F1
#
_cell.length_a   1.000
_cell.length_b   1.000
_cell.length_c   1.000
_cell.angle_alpha   90.00
_cell.angle_beta   90.00
_cell.angle_gamma   90.00
#
_symmetry.space_group_name_H-M   'P 1'
#
loop_
_entity.id
_entity.type
_entity.pdbx_description
1 polymer ?
#
loop_
_entity_poly.entity_id
_entity_poly.type
_entity_poly.pdbx_seq_one_letter_code
_entity_poly.pdbx_strand_id
1 'polypeptide(L)'
;MKMGGMVEASILDAAKSFDTRDVELAADVRARDKAIDQLEILINDEAAKLLALRSPTAIDLRLVLSVIKVASNLERIGDYSKNMAKRTTVLMEMPHVFDKGQGLRRLAREVELMLKDALDAYVQRDVKLAEEVIQRDRDVDQMYSG
;
A
#
# COMPACT_ATOMS: atom_id res chain seq x y z
N MET A 1 5.82 -4.95 -9.98
CA MET A 1 5.95 -5.93 -8.88
C MET A 1 4.57 -6.48 -8.52
N LYS A 2 4.38 -7.80 -8.34
CA LYS A 2 3.04 -8.39 -8.07
C LYS A 2 2.40 -7.87 -6.77
N MET A 3 3.15 -7.87 -5.67
CA MET A 3 2.67 -7.41 -4.36
C MET A 3 2.28 -5.92 -4.39
N GLY A 4 3.07 -5.07 -5.05
CA GLY A 4 2.77 -3.65 -5.21
C GLY A 4 1.42 -3.39 -5.88
N GLY A 5 1.16 -4.02 -7.04
CA GLY A 5 -0.12 -3.86 -7.74
C GLY A 5 -1.33 -4.37 -6.95
N MET A 6 -1.15 -5.37 -6.08
CA MET A 6 -2.20 -5.82 -5.17
C MET A 6 -2.51 -4.77 -4.09
N VAL A 7 -1.47 -4.12 -3.54
CA VAL A 7 -1.61 -3.05 -2.55
C VAL A 7 -2.25 -1.82 -3.17
N GLU A 8 -1.83 -1.39 -4.36
CA GLU A 8 -2.43 -0.29 -5.12
C GLU A 8 -3.94 -0.51 -5.34
N ALA A 9 -4.32 -1.72 -5.78
CA ALA A 9 -5.73 -2.08 -5.95
C ALA A 9 -6.50 -2.04 -4.62
N SER A 10 -5.91 -2.55 -3.53
CA SER A 10 -6.53 -2.52 -2.20
C SER A 10 -6.78 -1.10 -1.70
N ILE A 11 -5.87 -0.14 -1.94
CA ILE A 11 -6.07 1.27 -1.56
C ILE A 11 -7.28 1.85 -2.27
N LEU A 12 -7.34 1.71 -3.59
CA LEU A 12 -8.40 2.29 -4.41
C LEU A 12 -9.76 1.65 -4.13
N ASP A 13 -9.80 0.32 -4.01
CA ASP A 13 -11.04 -0.40 -3.74
C ASP A 13 -11.55 -0.16 -2.32
N ALA A 14 -10.67 -0.03 -1.32
CA ALA A 14 -11.09 0.31 0.04
C ALA A 14 -11.68 1.73 0.11
N ALA A 15 -11.06 2.69 -0.57
CA ALA A 15 -11.57 4.07 -0.62
C ALA A 15 -12.90 4.13 -1.37
N LYS A 16 -13.02 3.39 -2.48
CA LYS A 16 -14.26 3.25 -3.25
C LYS A 16 -15.35 2.62 -2.41
N SER A 17 -15.08 1.49 -1.74
CA SER A 17 -16.07 0.80 -0.92
C SER A 17 -16.59 1.68 0.21
N PHE A 18 -15.69 2.41 0.86
CA PHE A 18 -16.04 3.34 1.94
C PHE A 18 -16.95 4.46 1.42
N ASP A 19 -16.60 5.04 0.28
CA ASP A 19 -17.33 6.15 -0.33
C ASP A 19 -18.72 5.75 -0.83
N THR A 20 -18.82 4.61 -1.52
CA THR A 20 -20.09 4.12 -2.09
C THR A 20 -20.89 3.27 -1.11
N ARG A 21 -20.38 3.07 0.13
CA ARG A 21 -20.93 2.15 1.13
C ARG A 21 -21.12 0.72 0.61
N ASP A 22 -20.22 0.29 -0.28
CA ASP A 22 -20.26 -1.03 -0.91
C ASP A 22 -19.64 -2.09 0.03
N VAL A 23 -20.50 -2.82 0.72
CA VAL A 23 -20.09 -3.82 1.71
C VAL A 23 -19.49 -5.06 1.06
N GLU A 24 -19.90 -5.39 -0.17
CA GLU A 24 -19.37 -6.54 -0.91
C GLU A 24 -17.92 -6.26 -1.34
N LEU A 25 -17.66 -5.09 -1.91
CA LEU A 25 -16.31 -4.66 -2.26
C LEU A 25 -15.41 -4.57 -1.02
N ALA A 26 -15.94 -4.05 0.09
CA ALA A 26 -15.20 -4.01 1.36
C ALA A 26 -14.83 -5.42 1.87
N ALA A 27 -15.73 -6.40 1.73
CA ALA A 27 -15.47 -7.79 2.09
C ALA A 27 -14.41 -8.42 1.19
N ASP A 28 -14.45 -8.14 -0.12
CA ASP A 28 -13.45 -8.60 -1.08
C ASP A 28 -12.04 -8.05 -0.78
N VAL A 29 -11.90 -6.74 -0.52
CA VAL A 29 -10.62 -6.13 -0.11
C VAL A 29 -10.04 -6.84 1.11
N ARG A 30 -10.87 -7.08 2.13
CA ARG A 30 -10.46 -7.78 3.36
C ARG A 30 -10.02 -9.22 3.10
N ALA A 31 -10.64 -9.90 2.13
CA ALA A 31 -10.28 -11.27 1.79
C ALA A 31 -8.96 -11.35 1.00
N ARG A 32 -8.71 -10.37 0.11
CA ARG A 32 -7.49 -10.29 -0.71
C ARG A 32 -6.22 -9.98 0.09
N ASP A 33 -6.35 -9.31 1.23
CA ASP A 33 -5.25 -8.99 2.16
C ASP A 33 -4.40 -10.22 2.54
N LYS A 34 -5.04 -11.38 2.75
CA LYS A 34 -4.35 -12.64 3.07
C LYS A 34 -3.32 -13.04 2.00
N ALA A 35 -3.51 -12.66 0.75
CA ALA A 35 -2.56 -12.93 -0.32
C ALA A 35 -1.36 -11.96 -0.30
N ILE A 36 -1.53 -10.74 0.24
CA ILE A 36 -0.44 -9.79 0.48
C ILE A 36 0.44 -10.33 1.62
N ASP A 37 -0.16 -10.76 2.74
CA ASP A 37 0.57 -11.38 3.87
C ASP A 37 1.42 -12.58 3.40
N GLN A 38 0.83 -13.47 2.60
CA GLN A 38 1.54 -14.64 2.08
C GLN A 38 2.71 -14.27 1.15
N LEU A 39 2.59 -13.18 0.38
CA LEU A 39 3.68 -12.70 -0.45
C LEU A 39 4.81 -12.12 0.39
N GLU A 40 4.51 -11.40 1.47
CA GLU A 40 5.53 -10.91 2.40
C GLU A 40 6.32 -12.07 3.02
N ILE A 41 5.62 -13.10 3.54
CA ILE A 41 6.24 -14.30 4.10
C ILE A 41 7.13 -14.99 3.07
N LEU A 42 6.62 -15.19 1.85
CA LEU A 42 7.39 -15.82 0.78
C LEU A 42 8.66 -15.03 0.42
N ILE A 43 8.56 -13.70 0.33
CA ILE A 43 9.72 -12.84 0.06
C ILE A 43 10.76 -12.96 1.19
N ASN A 44 10.32 -12.95 2.45
CA ASN A 44 11.20 -13.07 3.61
C ASN A 44 11.90 -14.43 3.64
N ASP A 45 11.18 -15.52 3.34
CA ASP A 45 11.75 -16.87 3.28
C ASP A 45 12.78 -17.01 2.17
N GLU A 46 12.50 -16.50 0.96
CA GLU A 46 13.45 -16.53 -0.15
C GLU A 46 14.68 -15.67 0.11
N ALA A 47 14.50 -14.50 0.74
CA ALA A 47 15.61 -13.66 1.16
C ALA A 47 16.49 -14.36 2.20
N ALA A 48 15.90 -15.00 3.22
CA ALA A 48 16.63 -15.75 4.23
C ALA A 48 17.42 -16.93 3.62
N LYS A 49 16.80 -17.69 2.71
CA LYS A 49 17.48 -18.78 1.97
C LYS A 49 18.66 -18.24 1.16
N LEU A 50 18.49 -17.13 0.46
CA LEU A 50 19.55 -16.52 -0.33
C LEU A 50 20.73 -16.09 0.56
N LEU A 51 20.46 -15.45 1.69
CA LEU A 51 21.49 -15.05 2.65
C LEU A 51 22.25 -16.26 3.21
N ALA A 52 21.53 -17.33 3.56
CA ALA A 52 22.11 -18.55 4.11
C ALA A 52 22.96 -19.33 3.09
N LEU A 53 22.55 -19.38 1.83
CA LEU A 53 23.17 -20.24 0.81
C LEU A 53 24.27 -19.56 0.01
N ARG A 54 24.27 -18.22 -0.09
CA ARG A 54 25.10 -17.51 -1.08
C ARG A 54 26.07 -16.51 -0.48
N SER A 55 25.99 -16.20 0.81
CA SER A 55 26.85 -15.21 1.51
C SER A 55 27.17 -13.98 0.64
N PRO A 56 26.14 -13.22 0.21
CA PRO A 56 26.27 -12.15 -0.77
C PRO A 56 27.26 -11.06 -0.37
N THR A 57 27.85 -10.40 -1.37
CA THR A 57 28.71 -9.23 -1.15
C THR A 57 27.91 -8.03 -0.62
N ALA A 58 28.58 -6.96 -0.18
CA ALA A 58 27.92 -5.81 0.46
C ALA A 58 26.81 -5.16 -0.38
N ILE A 59 26.96 -5.10 -1.72
CA ILE A 59 25.94 -4.52 -2.62
C ILE A 59 24.72 -5.43 -2.70
N ASP A 60 24.94 -6.73 -2.88
CA ASP A 60 23.88 -7.73 -2.98
C ASP A 60 23.13 -7.88 -1.65
N LEU A 61 23.84 -7.86 -0.53
CA LEU A 61 23.26 -7.86 0.81
C LEU A 61 22.34 -6.65 1.01
N ARG A 62 22.76 -5.45 0.61
CA ARG A 62 21.94 -4.24 0.72
C ARG A 62 20.65 -4.36 -0.10
N LEU A 63 20.73 -4.92 -1.30
CA LEU A 63 19.56 -5.16 -2.14
C LEU A 63 18.57 -6.11 -1.45
N VAL A 64 19.05 -7.23 -0.92
CA VAL A 64 18.21 -8.23 -0.23
C VAL A 64 17.52 -7.62 0.99
N LEU A 65 18.26 -6.88 1.83
CA LEU A 65 17.71 -6.19 2.99
C LEU A 65 16.67 -5.12 2.59
N SER A 66 16.91 -4.43 1.48
CA SER A 66 15.97 -3.43 0.96
C SER A 66 14.68 -4.09 0.47
N VAL A 67 14.76 -5.23 -0.21
CA VAL A 67 13.58 -6.01 -0.64
C VAL A 67 12.73 -6.46 0.55
N ILE A 68 13.36 -6.98 1.63
CA ILE A 68 12.66 -7.34 2.87
C ILE A 68 11.91 -6.12 3.43
N LYS A 69 12.59 -4.96 3.49
CA LYS A 69 11.98 -3.75 4.04
C LYS A 69 10.83 -3.23 3.19
N VAL A 70 10.95 -3.28 1.87
CA VAL A 70 9.88 -2.89 0.94
C VAL A 70 8.68 -3.82 1.07
N ALA A 71 8.90 -5.14 1.17
CA ALA A 71 7.80 -6.11 1.35
C ALA A 71 7.02 -5.85 2.64
N SER A 72 7.71 -5.64 3.76
CA SER A 72 7.07 -5.31 5.03
C SER A 72 6.30 -3.99 4.98
N ASN A 73 6.82 -2.96 4.30
CA ASN A 73 6.08 -1.71 4.11
C ASN A 73 4.83 -1.90 3.23
N LEU A 74 4.89 -2.73 2.20
CA LEU A 74 3.74 -3.07 1.35
C LEU A 74 2.65 -3.81 2.11
N GLU A 75 3.01 -4.79 2.95
CA GLU A 75 2.05 -5.48 3.84
C GLU A 75 1.33 -4.48 4.73
N ARG A 76 2.07 -3.57 5.37
CA ARG A 76 1.50 -2.57 6.27
C ARG A 76 0.50 -1.64 5.58
N ILE A 77 0.75 -1.26 4.32
CA ILE A 77 -0.19 -0.48 3.51
C ILE A 77 -1.43 -1.32 3.14
N GLY A 78 -1.23 -2.61 2.87
CA GLY A 78 -2.32 -3.59 2.73
C GLY A 78 -3.24 -3.61 3.96
N ASP A 79 -2.68 -3.76 5.16
CA ASP A 79 -3.49 -3.78 6.40
C ASP A 79 -4.20 -2.45 6.64
N TYR A 80 -3.58 -1.31 6.32
CA TYR A 80 -4.26 0.00 6.35
C TYR A 80 -5.48 0.05 5.41
N SER A 81 -5.34 -0.50 4.20
CA SER A 81 -6.43 -0.59 3.22
C SER A 81 -7.56 -1.49 3.73
N LYS A 82 -7.22 -2.66 4.29
CA LYS A 82 -8.18 -3.56 4.95
C LYS A 82 -8.88 -2.90 6.14
N ASN A 83 -8.18 -2.10 6.93
CA ASN A 83 -8.76 -1.38 8.06
C ASN A 83 -9.73 -0.28 7.60
N MET A 84 -9.42 0.40 6.50
CA MET A 84 -10.36 1.32 5.84
C MET A 84 -11.62 0.56 5.35
N ALA A 85 -11.45 -0.58 4.67
CA ALA A 85 -12.56 -1.40 4.21
C ALA A 85 -13.46 -1.88 5.36
N LYS A 86 -12.90 -2.29 6.51
CA LYS A 86 -13.67 -2.64 7.73
C LYS A 86 -14.60 -1.51 8.20
N ARG A 87 -14.20 -0.23 8.03
CA ARG A 87 -15.02 0.92 8.43
C ARG A 87 -16.25 1.10 7.54
N THR A 88 -16.25 0.58 6.32
CA THR A 88 -17.43 0.60 5.42
C THR A 88 -18.64 -0.06 6.07
N THR A 89 -18.47 -1.20 6.75
CA THR A 89 -19.57 -1.90 7.43
C THR A 89 -20.13 -1.06 8.59
N VAL A 90 -19.28 -0.35 9.33
CA VAL A 90 -19.71 0.54 10.43
C VAL A 90 -20.51 1.73 9.88
N LEU A 91 -20.14 2.27 8.72
CA LEU A 91 -20.87 3.38 8.08
C LEU A 91 -22.32 3.02 7.71
N MET A 92 -22.61 1.75 7.44
CA MET A 92 -23.97 1.30 7.12
C MET A 92 -24.93 1.47 8.30
N GLU A 93 -24.40 1.42 9.53
CA GLU A 93 -25.18 1.62 10.76
C GLU A 93 -25.35 3.12 11.09
N MET A 94 -24.67 4.00 10.36
CA MET A 94 -24.69 5.45 10.58
C MET A 94 -25.60 6.16 9.56
N PRO A 95 -26.28 7.25 9.97
CA PRO A 95 -27.00 8.13 9.05
C PRO A 95 -26.12 8.56 7.87
N HIS A 96 -26.71 8.81 6.71
CA HIS A 96 -26.00 9.43 5.60
C HIS A 96 -25.57 10.84 5.99
N VAL A 97 -24.31 10.99 6.39
CA VAL A 97 -23.69 12.30 6.57
C VAL A 97 -23.24 12.77 5.19
N PHE A 98 -23.72 13.94 4.77
CA PHE A 98 -23.43 14.53 3.46
C PHE A 98 -21.91 14.74 3.25
N ASP A 99 -21.43 14.24 2.10
CA ASP A 99 -20.46 14.84 1.19
C ASP A 99 -19.00 15.11 1.63
N LYS A 100 -18.35 14.13 2.30
CA LYS A 100 -16.87 14.11 2.43
C LYS A 100 -16.16 13.03 1.62
N GLY A 101 -16.92 12.24 0.84
CA GLY A 101 -16.39 11.14 0.03
C GLY A 101 -15.39 11.57 -1.04
N GLN A 102 -15.58 12.76 -1.63
CA GLN A 102 -14.69 13.28 -2.67
C GLN A 102 -13.27 13.55 -2.16
N GLY A 103 -13.12 14.04 -0.92
CA GLY A 103 -11.82 14.26 -0.30
C GLY A 103 -11.04 12.97 -0.11
N LEU A 104 -11.70 11.93 0.42
CA LEU A 104 -11.08 10.62 0.60
C LEU A 104 -10.65 9.99 -0.73
N ARG A 105 -11.49 10.05 -1.77
CA ARG A 105 -11.13 9.50 -3.10
C ARG A 105 -9.91 10.20 -3.69
N ARG A 106 -9.80 11.52 -3.53
CA ARG A 106 -8.64 12.29 -3.99
C ARG A 106 -7.38 11.90 -3.24
N LEU A 107 -7.46 11.82 -1.91
CA LEU A 107 -6.33 11.42 -1.06
C LEU A 107 -5.87 9.99 -1.39
N ALA A 108 -6.81 9.05 -1.54
CA ALA A 108 -6.49 7.66 -1.89
C ALA A 108 -5.77 7.55 -3.24
N ARG A 109 -6.19 8.36 -4.24
CA ARG A 109 -5.52 8.40 -5.54
C ARG A 109 -4.12 9.00 -5.46
N GLU A 110 -3.92 10.07 -4.69
CA GLU A 110 -2.58 10.65 -4.53
C GLU A 110 -1.62 9.66 -3.85
N VAL A 111 -2.06 9.01 -2.78
CA VAL A 111 -1.27 7.99 -2.07
C VAL A 111 -0.96 6.77 -2.96
N GLU A 112 -1.91 6.32 -3.77
CA GLU A 112 -1.68 5.24 -4.73
C GLU A 112 -0.64 5.62 -5.79
N LEU A 113 -0.70 6.83 -6.35
CA LEU A 113 0.31 7.33 -7.28
C LEU A 113 1.69 7.48 -6.64
N MET A 114 1.76 7.97 -5.40
CA MET A 114 3.01 8.04 -4.64
C MET A 114 3.60 6.64 -4.41
N LEU A 115 2.77 5.64 -4.10
CA LEU A 115 3.22 4.26 -3.94
C LEU A 115 3.80 3.72 -5.26
N LYS A 116 3.08 3.91 -6.36
CA LYS A 116 3.53 3.49 -7.69
C LYS A 116 4.88 4.12 -8.04
N ASP A 117 4.99 5.43 -7.90
CA ASP A 117 6.22 6.16 -8.22
C ASP A 117 7.38 5.78 -7.28
N ALA A 118 7.11 5.47 -6.00
CA ALA A 118 8.12 4.95 -5.08
C ALA A 118 8.67 3.58 -5.53
N LEU A 119 7.78 2.69 -6.01
CA LEU A 119 8.18 1.38 -6.52
C LEU A 119 8.93 1.50 -7.86
N ASP A 120 8.49 2.39 -8.75
CA ASP A 120 9.18 2.67 -10.02
C ASP A 120 10.57 3.27 -9.77
N ALA A 121 10.68 4.24 -8.85
CA ALA A 121 11.96 4.82 -8.42
C ALA A 121 12.91 3.75 -7.86
N TYR A 122 12.40 2.85 -7.02
CA TYR A 122 13.19 1.76 -6.45
C TYR A 122 13.70 0.79 -7.53
N VAL A 123 12.86 0.38 -8.49
CA VAL A 123 13.24 -0.54 -9.57
C VAL A 123 14.27 0.10 -10.50
N GLN A 124 14.06 1.37 -10.85
CA GLN A 124 14.90 2.09 -11.80
C GLN A 124 16.15 2.72 -11.16
N ARG A 125 16.24 2.70 -9.82
CA ARG A 125 17.25 3.43 -9.03
C ARG A 125 17.22 4.93 -9.32
N ASP A 126 16.03 5.47 -9.53
CA ASP A 126 15.82 6.89 -9.80
C ASP A 126 15.73 7.67 -8.48
N VAL A 127 16.84 8.31 -8.11
CA VAL A 127 16.93 9.12 -6.89
C VAL A 127 16.02 10.36 -6.98
N LYS A 128 15.89 10.94 -8.16
CA LYS A 128 15.12 12.17 -8.35
C LYS A 128 13.63 11.90 -8.16
N LEU A 129 13.12 10.81 -8.75
CA LEU A 129 11.73 10.40 -8.55
C LEU A 129 11.44 10.06 -7.08
N ALA A 130 12.40 9.43 -6.38
CA ALA A 130 12.26 9.16 -4.94
C ALA A 130 12.17 10.45 -4.11
N GLU A 131 13.00 11.46 -4.41
CA GLU A 131 12.94 12.79 -3.75
C GLU A 131 11.61 13.50 -4.03
N GLU A 132 11.09 13.42 -5.26
CA GLU A 132 9.79 13.97 -5.64
C GLU A 132 8.63 13.29 -4.89
N VAL A 133 8.67 11.96 -4.70
CA VAL A 133 7.70 11.24 -3.87
C VAL A 133 7.75 11.72 -2.41
N ILE A 134 8.95 11.86 -1.82
CA ILE A 134 9.11 12.34 -0.45
C ILE A 134 8.51 13.76 -0.29
N GLN A 135 8.68 14.62 -1.29
CA GLN A 135 8.16 15.99 -1.23
C GLN A 135 6.64 16.05 -1.30
N ARG A 136 5.99 15.15 -2.05
CA ARG A 136 4.52 15.06 -2.19
C ARG A 136 3.81 14.59 -0.92
N ASP A 137 4.50 13.97 0.02
CA ASP A 137 3.94 13.61 1.32
C ASP A 137 3.35 14.83 2.06
N ARG A 138 3.99 16.00 1.92
CA ARG A 138 3.46 17.26 2.48
C ARG A 138 2.14 17.69 1.86
N ASP A 139 1.90 17.36 0.59
CA ASP A 139 0.65 17.69 -0.09
C ASP A 139 -0.47 16.78 0.41
N VAL A 140 -0.18 15.50 0.66
CA VAL A 140 -1.11 14.55 1.31
C VAL A 140 -1.47 15.01 2.73
N ASP A 141 -0.49 15.46 3.52
CA ASP A 141 -0.75 16.02 4.86
C ASP A 141 -1.70 17.22 4.82
N GLN A 142 -1.52 18.11 3.85
CA GLN A 142 -2.41 19.26 3.64
C GLN A 142 -3.82 18.84 3.22
N MET A 143 -3.94 17.84 2.32
CA MET A 143 -5.23 17.29 1.91
C MET A 143 -5.99 16.63 3.07
N TYR A 144 -5.27 16.03 4.02
CA TYR A 144 -5.87 15.42 5.20
C TYR A 144 -6.29 16.44 6.27
N SER A 145 -5.50 17.50 6.44
CA SER A 145 -5.66 18.48 7.52
C SER A 145 -6.62 19.64 7.18
N GLY A 146 -6.90 19.86 5.89
CA GLY A 146 -7.82 20.89 5.39
C GLY A 146 -9.27 20.45 5.36
#